data_AF-A0A358U798-F1
#
_entry.id   AF-A0A358U798-F1
#
_cell.length_a   1.000
_cell.length_b   1.000
_cell.length_c   1.000
_cell.angle_alpha   90.00
_cell.angle_beta   90.00
_cell.angle_gamma   90.00
#
_symmetry.space_group_name_H-M   'P 1'
#
loop_
_entity.id
_entity.type
_entity.pdbx_description
1 polymer ?
#
loop_
_entity_poly.entity_id
_entity_poly.type
_entity_poly.pdbx_seq_one_letter_code
_entity_poly.pdbx_strand_id
1 'polypeptide(L)'
;MCYFLTHEEGDKPRFEKLIKCNIWDAPDNMQRLLSEIEKGNFIFNLDIDYFFTRCGSTEIQMFSDDYLEYLLSPISAEYKKGNISVITISLSPECSGEWEKAITTCDKVCKIMDIPFNVEMI
;
A
#
# COMPACT_ATOMS: atom_id res chain seq x y z
N MET A 1 4.41 -16.29 -7.27
CA MET A 1 5.26 -15.67 -6.22
C MET A 1 4.48 -14.51 -5.63
N CYS A 2 4.51 -14.31 -4.32
CA CYS A 2 3.77 -13.23 -3.69
C CYS A 2 4.66 -12.49 -2.68
N TYR A 3 4.64 -11.15 -2.76
CA TYR A 3 5.40 -10.25 -1.90
C TYR A 3 4.46 -9.65 -0.87
N PHE A 4 4.85 -9.68 0.40
CA PHE A 4 4.03 -9.21 1.50
C PHE A 4 4.78 -8.20 2.36
N LEU A 5 4.10 -7.09 2.63
CA LEU A 5 4.41 -6.11 3.66
C LEU A 5 3.21 -6.14 4.60
N THR A 6 3.37 -6.70 5.79
CA THR A 6 2.26 -6.94 6.73
C THR A 6 2.76 -6.75 8.15
N HIS A 7 1.85 -6.45 9.08
CA HIS A 7 2.13 -6.47 10.52
C HIS A 7 2.28 -7.90 11.09
N GLU A 8 2.24 -8.93 10.24
CA GLU A 8 2.34 -10.35 10.58
C GLU A 8 1.24 -10.87 11.51
N GLU A 9 0.07 -10.21 11.48
CA GLU A 9 -1.12 -10.63 12.23
C GLU A 9 -1.99 -11.60 11.42
N GLY A 10 -2.58 -12.58 12.10
CA GLY A 10 -3.51 -13.55 11.50
C GLY A 10 -2.82 -14.71 10.77
N ASP A 11 -3.55 -15.29 9.80
CA ASP A 11 -3.13 -16.49 9.08
C ASP A 11 -2.22 -16.18 7.89
N LYS A 12 -1.21 -17.03 7.69
CA LYS A 12 -0.34 -16.92 6.51
C LYS A 12 -1.10 -17.29 5.23
N PRO A 13 -0.93 -16.52 4.15
CA PRO A 13 -1.56 -16.83 2.88
C PRO A 13 -0.96 -18.11 2.27
N ARG A 14 -1.81 -18.89 1.60
CA ARG A 14 -1.44 -20.21 1.06
C ARG A 14 -0.79 -20.11 -0.32
N PHE A 15 0.44 -19.55 -0.37
CA PHE A 15 1.27 -19.54 -1.58
C PHE A 15 2.56 -20.33 -1.38
N GLU A 16 3.02 -21.01 -2.43
CA GLU A 16 4.26 -21.82 -2.40
C GLU A 16 5.53 -20.98 -2.19
N LYS A 17 5.57 -19.77 -2.78
CA LYS A 17 6.69 -18.84 -2.67
C LYS A 17 6.22 -17.51 -2.11
N LEU A 18 6.53 -17.29 -0.83
CA LEU A 18 6.28 -16.07 -0.07
C LEU A 18 7.60 -15.30 0.10
N ILE A 19 7.60 -14.03 -0.28
CA ILE A 19 8.72 -13.12 0.01
C ILE A 19 8.19 -12.05 0.97
N LYS A 20 8.78 -12.00 2.16
CA LYS A 20 8.47 -10.98 3.16
C LYS A 20 9.45 -9.83 3.02
N CYS A 21 8.94 -8.61 3.08
CA CYS A 21 9.76 -7.41 3.17
C CYS A 21 9.39 -6.66 4.44
N ASN A 22 10.40 -6.17 5.16
CA ASN A 22 10.17 -5.26 6.27
C ASN A 22 9.77 -3.90 5.69
N ILE A 23 8.78 -3.25 6.32
CA ILE A 23 8.34 -1.93 5.90
C ILE A 23 9.48 -0.91 5.86
N TRP A 24 10.40 -0.94 6.83
CA TRP A 24 11.50 0.02 6.90
C TRP A 24 12.49 -0.13 5.73
N ASP A 25 12.62 -1.34 5.18
CA ASP A 25 13.51 -1.63 4.06
C ASP A 25 12.80 -1.57 2.71
N ALA A 26 11.47 -1.50 2.72
CA ALA A 26 10.67 -1.65 1.52
C ALA A 26 10.89 -0.53 0.49
N PRO A 27 10.93 0.77 0.86
CA PRO A 27 11.17 1.83 -0.13
C PRO A 27 12.47 1.64 -0.90
N ASP A 28 13.57 1.32 -0.20
CA ASP A 28 14.89 1.13 -0.81
C ASP A 28 14.97 -0.13 -1.70
N ASN A 29 14.16 -1.15 -1.38
CA ASN A 29 14.15 -2.40 -2.12
C ASN A 29 13.06 -2.48 -3.19
N MET A 30 12.08 -1.57 -3.19
CA MET A 30 10.85 -1.72 -3.98
C MET A 30 11.16 -1.89 -5.46
N GLN A 31 12.04 -1.06 -6.02
CA GLN A 31 12.43 -1.15 -7.44
C GLN A 31 13.05 -2.51 -7.79
N ARG A 32 13.88 -3.06 -6.91
CA ARG A 32 14.48 -4.39 -7.09
C ARG A 32 13.41 -5.48 -7.01
N LEU A 33 12.54 -5.42 -6.00
CA LEU A 33 11.46 -6.39 -5.83
C LEU A 33 10.55 -6.43 -7.06
N LEU A 34 10.21 -5.26 -7.61
CA LEU A 34 9.39 -5.15 -8.83
C LEU A 34 10.12 -5.68 -10.07
N SER A 35 11.44 -5.51 -10.17
CA SER A 35 12.24 -5.99 -11.30
C SER A 35 12.34 -7.52 -11.40
N GLU A 36 12.14 -8.22 -10.28
CA GLU A 36 12.15 -9.68 -10.19
C GLU A 36 10.81 -10.32 -10.59
N ILE A 37 9.77 -9.51 -10.79
CA ILE A 37 8.45 -9.96 -11.21
C ILE A 37 8.46 -10.13 -12.74
N GLU A 38 7.98 -11.28 -13.22
CA GLU A 38 7.79 -11.50 -14.65
C GLU A 38 6.85 -10.42 -15.23
N LYS A 39 7.24 -9.86 -16.38
CA LYS A 39 6.54 -8.72 -16.98
C LYS A 39 5.05 -9.04 -17.20
N GLY A 40 4.19 -8.10 -16.77
CA GLY A 40 2.84 -7.96 -17.30
C GLY A 40 1.68 -8.61 -16.53
N ASN A 41 1.85 -9.18 -15.33
CA ASN A 41 0.74 -9.83 -14.61
C ASN A 41 0.90 -9.85 -13.09
N PHE A 42 0.93 -8.68 -12.43
CA PHE A 42 0.77 -8.69 -10.97
C PHE A 42 -0.33 -7.76 -10.48
N ILE A 43 -0.92 -8.18 -9.37
CA ILE A 43 -1.95 -7.45 -8.62
C ILE A 43 -1.23 -6.70 -7.51
N PHE A 44 -1.54 -5.43 -7.36
CA PHE A 44 -1.12 -4.64 -6.21
C PHE A 44 -2.32 -4.43 -5.29
N ASN A 45 -2.25 -4.98 -4.08
CA ASN A 45 -3.25 -4.79 -3.04
C ASN A 45 -2.66 -3.94 -1.91
N LEU A 46 -3.36 -2.87 -1.56
CA LEU A 46 -3.00 -1.97 -0.48
C LEU A 46 -4.16 -1.82 0.50
N ASP A 47 -3.94 -2.22 1.74
CA ASP A 47 -4.82 -1.86 2.85
C ASP A 47 -4.24 -0.61 3.52
N ILE A 48 -4.97 0.50 3.52
CA ILE A 48 -4.39 1.79 3.96
C ILE A 48 -4.13 1.83 5.47
N ASP A 49 -4.80 0.98 6.24
CA ASP A 49 -4.63 0.86 7.68
C ASP A 49 -3.23 0.40 8.05
N TYR A 50 -2.51 -0.20 7.11
CA TYR A 50 -1.11 -0.52 7.25
C TYR A 50 -0.24 0.68 7.61
N PHE A 51 -0.66 1.90 7.20
CA PHE A 51 0.05 3.13 7.52
C PHE A 51 -0.34 3.76 8.86
N PHE A 52 -1.25 3.13 9.61
CA PHE A 52 -1.72 3.60 10.89
C PHE A 52 -1.25 2.68 12.01
N THR A 53 -1.17 3.25 13.21
CA THR A 53 -0.90 2.51 14.43
C THR A 53 -1.74 3.08 15.56
N ARG A 54 -1.94 2.27 16.60
CA ARG A 54 -2.71 2.66 17.78
C ARG A 54 -1.79 3.25 18.84
N CYS A 55 -1.99 4.53 19.15
CA CYS A 55 -1.37 5.22 20.27
C CYS A 55 -2.41 5.41 21.38
N GLY A 56 -2.44 4.48 22.34
CA GLY A 56 -3.44 4.46 23.42
C GLY A 56 -4.84 4.14 22.89
N SER A 57 -5.74 5.13 22.95
CA SER A 57 -7.13 5.01 22.45
C SER A 57 -7.34 5.65 21.08
N THR A 58 -6.28 6.06 20.39
CA THR A 58 -6.37 6.81 19.13
C THR A 58 -5.49 6.18 18.06
N GLU A 59 -6.03 6.09 16.85
CA GLU A 59 -5.33 5.69 15.64
C GLU A 59 -4.64 6.91 15.03
N ILE A 60 -3.33 6.77 14.83
CA ILE A 60 -2.46 7.82 14.28
C ILE A 60 -1.74 7.29 13.03
N GLN A 61 -1.55 8.17 12.05
CA GLN A 61 -0.73 7.85 10.87
C GLN A 61 0.72 7.71 11.33
N MET A 62 1.31 6.54 11.09
CA MET A 62 2.66 6.19 11.53
C MET A 62 3.74 6.70 10.58
N PHE A 63 3.43 6.79 9.27
CA PHE A 63 4.38 7.17 8.23
C PHE A 63 4.09 8.55 7.66
N SER A 64 5.14 9.30 7.32
CA SER A 64 5.02 10.61 6.68
C SER A 64 4.56 10.49 5.23
N ASP A 65 4.07 11.60 4.67
CA ASP A 65 3.71 11.66 3.27
C ASP A 65 4.92 11.43 2.35
N ASP A 66 6.11 11.91 2.72
CA ASP A 66 7.37 11.62 2.01
C ASP A 66 7.69 10.13 1.95
N TYR A 67 7.38 9.40 3.02
CA TYR A 67 7.56 7.96 3.06
C TYR A 67 6.60 7.25 2.10
N LEU A 68 5.33 7.67 2.08
CA LEU A 68 4.33 7.14 1.14
C LEU A 68 4.76 7.40 -0.31
N GLU A 69 5.22 8.61 -0.62
CA GLU A 69 5.75 8.98 -1.93
C GLU A 69 6.90 8.05 -2.34
N TYR A 70 7.87 7.84 -1.45
CA TYR A 70 9.04 7.01 -1.75
C TYR A 70 8.67 5.53 -1.95
N LEU A 71 7.76 5.01 -1.13
CA LEU A 71 7.29 3.62 -1.22
C LEU A 71 6.47 3.36 -2.50
N LEU A 72 5.57 4.30 -2.86
CA LEU A 72 4.56 4.09 -3.89
C LEU A 72 5.03 4.55 -5.28
N SER A 73 5.98 5.48 -5.38
CA SER A 73 6.52 5.97 -6.66
C SER A 73 6.99 4.84 -7.61
N PRO A 74 7.75 3.83 -7.17
CA PRO A 74 8.13 2.71 -8.03
C PRO A 74 6.93 1.89 -8.52
N ILE A 75 5.90 1.76 -7.68
CA ILE A 75 4.67 1.01 -8.00
C ILE A 75 3.85 1.78 -9.05
N SER A 76 3.73 3.10 -8.88
CA SER A 76 3.13 4.03 -9.85
C SER A 76 3.82 3.91 -11.22
N ALA A 77 5.15 3.88 -11.24
CA ALA A 77 5.92 3.71 -12.47
C ALA A 77 5.63 2.38 -13.19
N GLU A 78 5.48 1.27 -12.44
CA GLU A 78 5.13 -0.04 -13.03
C GLU A 78 3.68 -0.12 -13.48
N TYR A 79 2.75 0.53 -12.77
CA TYR A 79 1.37 0.69 -13.21
C TYR A 79 1.30 1.42 -14.55
N LYS A 80 2.01 2.55 -14.68
CA LYS A 80 2.06 3.34 -15.94
C LYS A 80 2.70 2.59 -17.11
N LYS A 81 3.58 1.61 -16.84
CA LYS A 81 4.14 0.70 -17.86
C LYS A 81 3.18 -0.42 -18.27
N GLY A 82 2.04 -0.58 -17.59
CA GLY A 82 1.09 -1.66 -17.83
C GLY A 82 1.47 -3.01 -17.21
N ASN A 83 2.41 -3.02 -16.25
CA ASN A 83 2.82 -4.27 -15.58
C ASN A 83 1.90 -4.67 -14.43
N ILE A 84 1.14 -3.72 -13.88
CA ILE A 84 0.13 -3.96 -12.84
C ILE A 84 -1.23 -4.07 -13.50
N SER A 85 -1.83 -5.27 -13.45
CA SER A 85 -3.11 -5.56 -14.08
C SER A 85 -4.30 -5.05 -13.25
N VAL A 86 -4.14 -5.04 -11.93
CA VAL A 86 -5.19 -4.64 -10.98
C VAL A 86 -4.54 -3.92 -9.80
N ILE A 87 -5.12 -2.79 -9.42
CA ILE A 87 -4.84 -2.09 -8.16
C ILE A 87 -6.10 -2.16 -7.30
N THR A 88 -5.95 -2.64 -6.07
CA THR A 88 -7.00 -2.58 -5.04
C THR A 88 -6.49 -1.74 -3.88
N ILE A 89 -7.32 -0.79 -3.44
CA ILE A 89 -7.06 0.04 -2.26
C ILE A 89 -8.24 -0.15 -1.31
N SER A 90 -8.00 -0.76 -0.16
CA SER A 90 -9.01 -0.99 0.87
C SER A 90 -8.99 0.16 1.87
N LEU A 91 -10.16 0.77 2.11
CA LEU A 91 -10.37 1.77 3.15
C LEU A 91 -10.86 1.08 4.43
N SER A 92 -10.26 1.40 5.58
CA SER A 92 -10.62 0.84 6.89
C SER A 92 -10.70 1.97 7.94
N PRO A 93 -11.84 2.69 8.03
CA PRO A 93 -11.99 3.82 8.96
C PRO A 93 -11.81 3.41 10.42
N GLU A 94 -12.17 2.18 10.79
CA GLU A 94 -11.99 1.63 12.14
C GLU A 94 -10.53 1.44 12.53
N CYS A 95 -9.64 1.22 11.56
CA CYS A 95 -8.20 1.07 11.78
C CYS A 95 -7.42 2.37 11.49
N SER A 96 -8.00 3.27 10.69
CA SER A 96 -7.47 4.63 10.44
C SER A 96 -7.95 5.67 11.47
N GLY A 97 -8.91 5.30 12.33
CA GLY A 97 -9.52 6.13 13.36
C GLY A 97 -10.85 6.78 12.96
N GLU A 98 -11.00 7.17 11.69
CA GLU A 98 -12.24 7.69 11.13
C GLU A 98 -12.22 7.70 9.58
N TRP A 99 -13.39 7.89 8.97
CA TRP A 99 -13.54 7.98 7.51
C TRP A 99 -12.73 9.11 6.89
N GLU A 100 -12.68 10.27 7.52
CA GLU A 100 -11.95 11.43 7.00
C GLU A 100 -10.45 11.11 6.84
N LYS A 101 -9.85 10.45 7.83
CA LYS A 101 -8.45 10.00 7.77
C LYS A 101 -8.25 8.95 6.68
N ALA A 102 -9.14 7.96 6.60
CA ALA A 102 -9.08 6.91 5.60
C ALA A 102 -9.14 7.49 4.16
N ILE A 103 -10.10 8.37 3.90
CA ILE A 103 -10.30 9.03 2.60
C ILE A 103 -9.12 9.94 2.28
N THR A 104 -8.64 10.72 3.25
CA THR A 104 -7.49 11.63 3.06
C THR A 104 -6.22 10.86 2.71
N THR A 105 -5.93 9.75 3.38
CA THR A 105 -4.77 8.92 3.05
C THR A 105 -4.93 8.24 1.69
N CYS A 106 -6.13 7.78 1.34
CA CYS A 106 -6.41 7.23 0.02
C CYS A 106 -6.24 8.28 -1.09
N ASP A 107 -6.71 9.52 -0.89
CA ASP A 107 -6.49 10.62 -1.82
C ASP A 107 -4.99 10.89 -2.05
N LYS A 108 -4.17 10.87 -0.99
CA LYS A 108 -2.70 10.97 -1.11
C LYS A 108 -2.12 9.82 -1.93
N VAL A 109 -2.48 8.58 -1.61
CA VAL A 109 -2.05 7.39 -2.37
C VAL A 109 -2.42 7.52 -3.84
N CYS A 110 -3.68 7.86 -4.14
CA CYS A 110 -4.17 8.01 -5.50
C CYS A 110 -3.46 9.14 -6.26
N LYS A 111 -3.13 10.26 -5.59
CA LYS A 111 -2.31 11.33 -6.18
C LYS A 111 -0.90 10.87 -6.56
N ILE A 112 -0.22 10.15 -5.67
CA ILE A 112 1.13 9.58 -5.93
C ILE A 112 1.06 8.59 -7.11
N MET A 113 0.02 7.76 -7.11
CA MET A 113 -0.20 6.72 -8.11
C MET A 113 -0.77 7.26 -9.43
N ASP A 114 -1.17 8.54 -9.48
CA ASP A 114 -1.84 9.18 -10.61
C ASP A 114 -3.13 8.44 -11.02
N ILE A 115 -3.90 8.02 -10.02
CA ILE A 115 -5.19 7.32 -10.17
C ILE A 115 -6.31 8.31 -9.85
N PRO A 116 -7.31 8.48 -10.75
CA PRO A 116 -8.46 9.32 -10.46
C PRO A 116 -9.23 8.81 -9.24
N PHE A 117 -9.40 9.67 -8.23
CA PHE A 117 -10.15 9.36 -7.03
C PHE A 117 -11.04 10.56 -6.68
N ASN A 118 -12.35 10.36 -6.72
CA ASN A 118 -13.34 11.36 -6.39
C ASN A 118 -14.35 10.73 -5.43
N VAL A 119 -14.31 11.16 -4.18
CA VAL A 119 -15.30 10.79 -3.17
C VAL A 119 -15.87 12.07 -2.60
N GLU A 120 -17.20 12.21 -2.67
CA GLU A 120 -17.90 13.28 -1.97
C GLU A 120 -18.05 12.87 -0.51
N MET A 121 -17.57 13.71 0.42
CA MET A 121 -17.84 13.53 1.83
C MET A 121 -19.24 14.09 2.12
N ILE A 122 -20.13 13.23 2.63
CA ILE A 122 -21.52 13.54 3.00
C ILE A 122 -21.55 14.11 4.42
#